data_AF-A0A2E7HTW9-F1
#
_entry.id   AF-A0A2E7HTW9-F1
#
_cell.length_a   1.000
_cell.length_b   1.000
_cell.length_c   1.000
_cell.angle_alpha   90.00
_cell.angle_beta   90.00
_cell.angle_gamma   90.00
#
_symmetry.space_group_name_H-M   'P 1'
#
loop_
_entity.id
_entity.type
_entity.pdbx_description
1 polymer ?
#
loop_
_entity_poly.entity_id
_entity_poly.type
_entity_poly.pdbx_seq_one_letter_code
_entity_poly.pdbx_strand_id
1 'polypeptide(L)'
;MSRLNDENLRVARQILSLYPKKKSALIPLLHLSQEQNGMVTNEAMEHIAELVEVTPAEVLGTCSFYEMFKRHPVGEYQINICHGISCHLLGAEDVLEHAEKSLGVKEGEITKDGKFSFEGVECIAACTEAPCLQVNYRYVNKVDSVEFDQLIADLQSGQKAEIPKHGALAKTRQQIQSEKLAGPAEVENASPPVWLQRNEDGQ
;
A
#
# COMPACT_ATOMS: atom_id res chain seq x y z
N MET A 1 -18.77 5.00 -9.96
CA MET A 1 -20.12 5.15 -9.38
C MET A 1 -19.98 5.95 -8.10
N SER A 2 -20.69 7.05 -7.92
CA SER A 2 -20.36 7.99 -6.83
C SER A 2 -20.70 7.47 -5.42
N ARG A 3 -21.61 6.50 -5.27
CA ARG A 3 -21.96 5.84 -3.98
C ARG A 3 -21.61 4.34 -4.00
N LEU A 4 -21.42 3.72 -2.82
CA LEU A 4 -21.25 2.27 -2.67
C LEU A 4 -22.40 1.49 -3.34
N ASN A 5 -22.05 0.47 -4.13
CA ASN A 5 -22.99 -0.43 -4.79
C ASN A 5 -23.57 -1.49 -3.82
N ASP A 6 -24.55 -2.27 -4.29
CA ASP A 6 -25.26 -3.25 -3.44
C ASP A 6 -24.35 -4.37 -2.89
N GLU A 7 -23.29 -4.73 -3.61
CA GLU A 7 -22.31 -5.70 -3.14
C GLU A 7 -21.45 -5.13 -2.01
N ASN A 8 -20.88 -3.94 -2.22
CA ASN A 8 -20.07 -3.25 -1.23
C ASN A 8 -20.90 -2.79 -0.02
N LEU A 9 -22.20 -2.53 -0.18
CA LEU A 9 -23.09 -2.29 0.95
C LEU A 9 -23.22 -3.52 1.86
N ARG A 10 -23.20 -4.74 1.32
CA ARG A 10 -23.19 -5.96 2.13
C ARG A 10 -21.89 -6.08 2.92
N VAL A 11 -20.75 -5.82 2.27
CA VAL A 11 -19.43 -5.82 2.93
C VAL A 11 -19.34 -4.72 3.99
N ALA A 12 -19.83 -3.51 3.69
CA ALA A 12 -19.86 -2.39 4.63
C ALA A 12 -20.63 -2.72 5.91
N ARG A 13 -21.78 -3.41 5.80
CA ARG A 13 -22.54 -3.88 6.97
C ARG A 13 -21.76 -4.90 7.81
N GLN A 14 -20.99 -5.79 7.17
CA GLN A 14 -20.12 -6.72 7.88
C GLN A 14 -19.01 -5.97 8.63
N ILE A 15 -18.34 -5.02 7.96
CA ILE A 15 -17.31 -4.17 8.58
C ILE A 15 -17.90 -3.43 9.80
N LEU A 16 -19.07 -2.80 9.65
CA LEU A 16 -19.74 -2.10 10.75
C LEU A 16 -20.00 -2.99 11.96
N SER A 17 -20.33 -4.27 11.74
CA SER A 17 -20.60 -5.23 12.83
C SER A 17 -19.36 -5.59 13.66
N LEU A 18 -18.14 -5.32 13.17
CA LEU A 18 -16.89 -5.57 13.88
C LEU A 18 -16.61 -4.53 14.98
N TYR A 19 -17.33 -3.41 14.99
CA TYR A 19 -17.04 -2.28 15.88
C TYR A 19 -18.22 -1.94 16.79
N PRO A 20 -17.99 -1.70 18.09
CA PRO A 20 -19.05 -1.23 18.99
C PRO A 20 -19.50 0.20 18.70
N LYS A 21 -18.62 1.02 18.09
CA LYS A 21 -18.92 2.38 17.64
C LYS A 21 -18.80 2.43 16.12
N LYS A 22 -19.88 2.81 15.43
CA LYS A 22 -19.92 2.84 13.95
C LYS A 22 -18.83 3.71 13.33
N LYS A 23 -18.53 4.87 13.92
CA LYS A 23 -17.44 5.77 13.50
C LYS A 23 -16.06 5.07 13.39
N SER A 24 -15.80 4.02 14.17
CA SER A 24 -14.54 3.28 14.11
C SER A 24 -14.34 2.53 12.78
N ALA A 25 -15.41 2.33 11.99
CA ALA A 25 -15.35 1.69 10.69
C ALA A 25 -14.93 2.64 9.53
N LEU A 26 -14.61 3.92 9.80
CA LEU A 26 -14.33 4.89 8.74
C LEU A 26 -13.19 4.46 7.79
N ILE A 27 -12.03 4.09 8.34
CA ILE A 27 -10.87 3.68 7.53
C ILE A 27 -11.19 2.50 6.60
N PRO A 28 -11.72 1.36 7.08
CA PRO A 28 -12.04 0.24 6.18
C PRO A 28 -13.16 0.56 5.18
N LEU A 29 -14.13 1.41 5.52
CA LEU A 29 -15.16 1.85 4.58
C LEU A 29 -14.61 2.78 3.48
N LEU A 30 -13.65 3.64 3.81
CA LEU A 30 -12.95 4.48 2.83
C LEU A 30 -12.14 3.63 1.84
N HIS A 31 -11.43 2.61 2.33
CA HIS A 31 -10.76 1.63 1.46
C HIS A 31 -11.74 0.92 0.54
N LEU A 32 -12.91 0.50 1.05
CA LEU A 32 -13.93 -0.16 0.25
C LEU A 32 -14.48 0.76 -0.86
N SER A 33 -14.67 2.05 -0.57
CA SER A 33 -15.05 3.04 -1.58
C SER A 33 -13.96 3.23 -2.63
N GLN A 34 -12.70 3.33 -2.21
CA GLN A 34 -11.56 3.49 -3.11
C GLN A 34 -11.38 2.26 -4.01
N GLU A 35 -11.58 1.06 -3.48
CA GLU A 35 -11.55 -0.19 -4.25
C GLU A 35 -12.59 -0.18 -5.39
N GLN A 36 -13.78 0.37 -5.13
CA GLN A 36 -14.86 0.43 -6.12
C GLN A 36 -14.57 1.42 -7.26
N ASN A 37 -13.98 2.56 -6.94
CA ASN A 37 -13.96 3.73 -7.83
C ASN A 37 -12.54 4.19 -8.23
N GLY A 38 -11.49 3.58 -7.68
CA GLY A 38 -10.10 4.03 -7.78
C GLY A 38 -9.75 5.24 -6.91
N MET A 39 -10.76 6.00 -6.51
CA MET A 39 -10.64 7.17 -5.63
C MET A 39 -11.84 7.28 -4.68
N VAL A 40 -11.69 8.06 -3.63
CA VAL A 40 -12.76 8.41 -2.70
C VAL A 40 -13.44 9.69 -3.21
N THR A 41 -14.68 9.56 -3.73
CA THR A 41 -15.45 10.71 -4.21
C THR A 41 -16.22 11.40 -3.07
N ASN A 42 -16.67 12.64 -3.31
CA ASN A 42 -17.44 13.39 -2.32
C ASN A 42 -18.74 12.67 -1.95
N GLU A 43 -19.47 12.15 -2.93
CA GLU A 43 -20.72 11.42 -2.69
C GLU A 43 -20.48 10.09 -1.95
N ALA A 44 -19.31 9.48 -2.12
CA ALA A 44 -18.95 8.30 -1.37
C ALA A 44 -18.66 8.64 0.10
N MET A 45 -18.00 9.78 0.36
CA MET A 45 -17.81 10.27 1.73
C MET A 45 -19.14 10.63 2.40
N GLU A 46 -20.07 11.26 1.68
CA GLU A 46 -21.43 11.52 2.16
C GLU A 46 -22.16 10.22 2.50
N HIS A 47 -22.11 9.23 1.60
CA HIS A 47 -22.73 7.93 1.85
C HIS A 47 -22.11 7.21 3.06
N ILE A 48 -20.79 7.24 3.21
CA ILE A 48 -20.11 6.66 4.38
C ILE A 48 -20.55 7.39 5.64
N ALA A 49 -20.68 8.72 5.61
CA ALA A 49 -21.14 9.52 6.75
C ALA A 49 -22.53 9.09 7.22
N GLU A 50 -23.46 8.86 6.29
CA GLU A 50 -24.80 8.32 6.57
C GLU A 50 -24.73 6.92 7.24
N LEU A 51 -23.85 6.04 6.75
CA LEU A 51 -23.72 4.68 7.28
C LEU A 51 -23.16 4.64 8.70
N VAL A 52 -22.23 5.54 9.04
CA VAL A 52 -21.60 5.57 10.36
C VAL A 52 -22.23 6.57 11.33
N GLU A 53 -23.25 7.32 10.89
CA GLU A 53 -23.97 8.34 11.66
C GLU A 53 -23.07 9.50 12.14
N VAL A 54 -22.25 10.03 11.23
CA VAL A 54 -21.38 11.21 11.47
C VAL A 54 -21.57 12.26 10.39
N THR A 55 -20.92 13.41 10.53
CA THR A 55 -20.97 14.45 9.49
C THR A 55 -20.02 14.12 8.32
N PRO A 56 -20.35 14.51 7.06
CA PRO A 56 -19.41 14.39 5.94
C PRO A 56 -18.07 15.10 6.19
N ALA A 57 -18.07 16.18 6.98
CA ALA A 57 -16.86 16.89 7.37
C ALA A 57 -15.91 16.03 8.22
N GLU A 58 -16.43 15.18 9.11
CA GLU A 58 -15.62 14.24 9.88
C GLU A 58 -15.02 13.12 9.00
N VAL A 59 -15.78 12.66 8.01
CA VAL A 59 -15.29 11.70 7.01
C VAL A 59 -14.18 12.32 6.19
N LEU A 60 -14.38 13.55 5.70
CA LEU A 60 -13.38 14.32 4.96
C LEU A 60 -12.12 14.52 5.80
N GLY A 61 -12.25 14.91 7.07
CA GLY A 61 -11.10 15.09 7.96
C GLY A 61 -10.27 13.80 8.11
N THR A 62 -10.93 12.65 8.18
CA THR A 62 -10.24 11.34 8.20
C THR A 62 -9.61 11.04 6.85
N CYS A 63 -10.35 11.22 5.75
CA CYS A 63 -9.90 10.93 4.40
C CYS A 63 -8.72 11.80 3.96
N SER A 64 -8.67 13.06 4.37
CA SER A 64 -7.56 13.97 4.05
C SER A 64 -6.34 13.78 4.95
N PHE A 65 -6.51 13.18 6.12
CA PHE A 65 -5.43 12.95 7.07
C PHE A 65 -4.56 11.76 6.65
N TYR A 66 -5.17 10.68 6.15
CA TYR A 66 -4.44 9.51 5.68
C TYR A 66 -4.15 9.63 4.18
N GLU A 67 -2.87 9.77 3.84
CA GLU A 67 -2.35 9.87 2.47
C GLU A 67 -2.75 8.72 1.54
N MET A 68 -3.04 7.55 2.13
CA MET A 68 -3.52 6.35 1.43
C MET A 68 -4.82 6.58 0.64
N PHE A 69 -5.64 7.57 1.03
CA PHE A 69 -6.91 7.84 0.35
C PHE A 69 -6.74 8.89 -0.74
N LYS A 70 -6.87 8.43 -2.00
CA LYS A 70 -6.80 9.26 -3.19
C LYS A 70 -8.15 9.93 -3.40
N ARG A 71 -8.14 11.27 -3.41
CA ARG A 71 -9.32 12.11 -3.65
C ARG A 71 -9.34 12.70 -5.07
N HIS A 72 -8.37 12.30 -5.89
CA HIS A 72 -8.28 12.59 -7.31
C HIS A 72 -8.20 11.28 -8.09
N PRO A 73 -8.49 11.30 -9.40
CA PRO A 73 -8.27 10.13 -10.24
C PRO A 73 -6.82 9.64 -10.15
N VAL A 74 -6.65 8.33 -10.22
CA VAL A 74 -5.37 7.63 -10.36
C VAL A 74 -5.50 6.61 -11.48
N GLY A 75 -4.37 6.14 -11.99
CA GLY A 75 -4.35 5.07 -12.99
C GLY A 75 -4.96 3.77 -12.46
N GLU A 76 -5.25 2.84 -13.36
CA GLU A 76 -5.65 1.47 -13.00
C GLU A 76 -4.61 0.81 -12.05
N TYR A 77 -3.33 1.07 -12.26
CA TYR A 77 -2.25 0.64 -11.40
C TYR A 77 -1.58 1.85 -10.76
N GLN A 78 -1.83 2.05 -9.47
CA GLN A 78 -1.12 3.00 -8.63
C GLN A 78 0.15 2.33 -8.08
N ILE A 79 1.31 2.86 -8.47
CA ILE A 79 2.63 2.36 -8.08
C ILE A 79 3.22 3.25 -6.99
N ASN A 80 3.42 2.71 -5.79
CA ASN A 80 3.95 3.42 -4.63
C ASN A 80 5.39 2.97 -4.40
N ILE A 81 6.37 3.81 -4.71
CA ILE A 81 7.80 3.47 -4.65
C ILE A 81 8.37 3.96 -3.31
N CYS A 82 8.90 3.04 -2.50
CA CYS A 82 9.45 3.41 -1.20
C CYS A 82 10.76 4.19 -1.36
N HIS A 83 10.85 5.38 -0.77
CA HIS A 83 12.08 6.18 -0.69
C HIS A 83 12.60 6.37 0.74
N GLY A 84 12.13 5.53 1.68
CA GLY A 84 12.69 5.46 3.03
C GLY A 84 14.16 5.04 3.03
N ILE A 85 14.86 5.27 4.15
CA ILE A 85 16.33 5.19 4.27
C ILE A 85 16.95 3.95 3.60
N SER A 86 16.46 2.74 3.91
CA SER A 86 17.02 1.50 3.34
C SER A 86 16.86 1.41 1.82
N CYS A 87 15.73 1.89 1.29
CA CYS A 87 15.48 1.90 -0.16
C CYS A 87 16.30 3.01 -0.84
N HIS A 88 16.39 4.18 -0.22
CA HIS A 88 17.21 5.29 -0.72
C HIS A 88 18.69 4.88 -0.86
N LEU A 89 19.26 4.24 0.17
CA LEU A 89 20.65 3.76 0.14
C LEU A 89 20.92 2.68 -0.93
N LEU A 90 19.87 2.00 -1.41
CA LEU A 90 19.95 0.94 -2.39
C LEU A 90 19.47 1.37 -3.80
N GLY A 91 19.28 2.67 -4.04
CA GLY A 91 18.99 3.20 -5.37
C GLY A 91 17.51 3.44 -5.69
N ALA A 92 16.65 3.64 -4.68
CA ALA A 92 15.23 3.97 -4.94
C ALA A 92 15.03 5.26 -5.76
N GLU A 93 15.96 6.21 -5.67
CA GLU A 93 15.93 7.44 -6.49
C GLU A 93 16.10 7.13 -7.98
N ASP A 94 17.00 6.19 -8.32
CA ASP A 94 17.17 5.72 -9.70
C ASP A 94 15.89 5.06 -10.22
N VAL A 95 15.17 4.32 -9.38
CA VAL A 95 13.89 3.69 -9.73
C VAL A 95 12.80 4.74 -9.96
N LEU A 96 12.72 5.78 -9.12
CA LEU A 96 11.79 6.90 -9.29
C LEU A 96 12.05 7.67 -10.60
N GLU A 97 13.30 8.03 -10.88
CA GLU A 97 13.67 8.69 -12.12
C GLU A 97 13.40 7.81 -13.36
N HIS A 98 13.66 6.51 -13.24
CA HIS A 98 13.38 5.55 -14.30
C HIS A 98 11.87 5.43 -14.55
N ALA A 99 11.04 5.44 -13.49
CA ALA A 99 9.59 5.45 -13.62
C ALA A 99 9.08 6.66 -14.40
N GLU A 100 9.60 7.87 -14.12
CA GLU A 100 9.26 9.07 -14.89
C GLU A 100 9.61 8.92 -16.38
N LYS A 101 10.80 8.41 -16.68
CA LYS A 101 11.30 8.25 -18.06
C LYS A 101 10.52 7.16 -18.82
N SER A 102 10.27 6.02 -18.17
CA SER A 102 9.62 4.85 -18.75
C SER A 102 8.12 5.08 -18.98
N LEU A 103 7.42 5.68 -18.02
CA LEU A 103 5.98 5.97 -18.13
C LEU A 103 5.68 7.30 -18.87
N GLY A 104 6.66 8.21 -18.96
CA GLY A 104 6.51 9.49 -19.64
C GLY A 104 5.56 10.47 -18.94
N VAL A 105 5.42 10.35 -17.62
CA VAL A 105 4.60 11.21 -16.76
C VAL A 105 5.37 11.58 -15.50
N LYS A 106 4.99 12.67 -14.84
CA LYS A 106 5.57 13.08 -13.56
C LYS A 106 4.93 12.33 -12.39
N GLU A 107 5.59 12.39 -11.26
CA GLU A 107 5.06 11.87 -9.99
C GLU A 107 3.66 12.45 -9.71
N GLY A 108 2.71 11.58 -9.37
CA GLY A 108 1.32 11.95 -9.11
C GLY A 108 0.46 12.17 -10.37
N GLU A 109 1.04 12.08 -11.58
CA GLU A 109 0.30 12.16 -12.83
C GLU A 109 -0.15 10.78 -13.33
N ILE A 110 -1.07 10.78 -14.29
CA ILE A 110 -1.63 9.58 -14.90
C ILE A 110 -1.18 9.50 -16.36
N THR A 111 -0.76 8.31 -16.79
CA THR A 111 -0.42 8.04 -18.18
C THR A 111 -1.60 8.31 -19.12
N LYS A 112 -1.32 8.64 -20.38
CA LYS A 112 -2.35 9.01 -21.38
C LYS A 112 -3.37 7.90 -21.64
N ASP A 113 -2.97 6.64 -21.45
CA ASP A 113 -3.84 5.48 -21.57
C ASP A 113 -4.66 5.20 -20.30
N GLY A 114 -4.47 5.97 -19.23
CA GLY A 114 -5.18 5.84 -17.96
C GLY A 114 -4.74 4.65 -17.12
N LYS A 115 -3.68 3.93 -17.52
CA LYS A 115 -3.30 2.67 -16.88
C LYS A 115 -2.41 2.83 -15.67
N PHE A 116 -1.49 3.78 -15.68
CA PHE A 116 -0.46 3.88 -14.65
C PHE A 116 -0.44 5.27 -14.03
N SER A 117 -0.20 5.30 -12.73
CA SER A 117 0.24 6.46 -11.98
C SER A 117 1.25 5.98 -10.95
N PHE A 118 2.18 6.83 -10.57
CA PHE A 118 3.17 6.48 -9.55
C PHE A 118 3.42 7.64 -8.61
N GLU A 119 3.83 7.31 -7.39
CA GLU A 119 4.25 8.26 -6.37
C GLU A 119 5.38 7.69 -5.51
N GLY A 120 6.24 8.56 -5.02
CA GLY A 120 7.15 8.26 -3.93
C GLY A 120 6.36 8.16 -2.63
N VAL A 121 6.58 7.09 -1.87
CA VAL A 121 6.01 6.91 -0.54
C VAL A 121 7.08 6.69 0.51
N GLU A 122 6.74 7.06 1.73
CA GLU A 122 7.54 6.75 2.90
C GLU A 122 7.62 5.22 3.16
N CYS A 123 8.32 4.85 4.23
CA CYS A 123 8.61 3.46 4.55
C CYS A 123 7.38 2.52 4.50
N ILE A 124 7.42 1.53 3.61
CA ILE A 124 6.40 0.49 3.47
C ILE A 124 6.69 -0.79 4.28
N ALA A 125 7.68 -0.74 5.19
CA ALA A 125 8.09 -1.82 6.08
C ALA A 125 8.60 -3.11 5.39
N ALA A 126 9.18 -3.01 4.19
CA ALA A 126 9.84 -4.11 3.48
C ALA A 126 11.35 -3.87 3.32
N CYS A 127 12.00 -3.34 4.37
CA CYS A 127 13.39 -2.87 4.31
C CYS A 127 14.42 -3.97 4.00
N THR A 128 14.16 -5.22 4.38
CA THR A 128 15.04 -6.37 4.06
C THR A 128 15.00 -6.76 2.59
N GLU A 129 14.02 -6.25 1.85
CA GLU A 129 13.73 -6.56 0.46
C GLU A 129 13.86 -5.31 -0.43
N ALA A 130 14.58 -4.29 0.06
CA ALA A 130 14.79 -3.03 -0.61
C ALA A 130 15.70 -3.17 -1.87
N PRO A 131 15.53 -2.30 -2.89
CA PRO A 131 14.44 -1.34 -3.04
C PRO A 131 13.10 -2.06 -3.28
N CYS A 132 12.03 -1.53 -2.67
CA CYS A 132 10.72 -2.16 -2.72
C CYS A 132 9.63 -1.14 -3.04
N LEU A 133 8.54 -1.62 -3.66
CA LEU A 133 7.41 -0.81 -4.05
C LEU A 133 6.10 -1.59 -3.83
N GLN A 134 4.97 -0.92 -4.02
CA GLN A 134 3.66 -1.54 -4.05
C GLN A 134 2.91 -1.18 -5.32
N VAL A 135 2.19 -2.14 -5.90
CA VAL A 135 1.21 -1.87 -6.96
C VAL A 135 -0.17 -2.17 -6.38
N ASN A 136 -1.03 -1.17 -6.23
CA ASN A 136 -2.36 -1.32 -5.61
C ASN A 136 -2.31 -2.08 -4.27
N TYR A 137 -1.34 -1.73 -3.41
CA TYR A 137 -1.03 -2.39 -2.13
C TYR A 137 -0.62 -3.88 -2.23
N ARG A 138 -0.05 -4.31 -3.35
CA ARG A 138 0.70 -5.58 -3.46
C ARG A 138 2.18 -5.30 -3.54
N TYR A 139 2.94 -5.88 -2.63
CA TYR A 139 4.38 -5.71 -2.55
C TYR A 139 5.08 -6.27 -3.79
N VAL A 140 6.03 -5.50 -4.30
CA VAL A 140 7.05 -5.94 -5.26
C VAL A 140 8.39 -5.59 -4.66
N ASN A 141 9.25 -6.58 -4.56
CA ASN A 141 10.48 -6.55 -3.79
C ASN A 141 11.69 -6.60 -4.71
N LYS A 142 12.83 -6.07 -4.25
CA LYS A 142 14.11 -6.08 -4.97
C LYS A 142 13.98 -5.55 -6.40
N VAL A 143 13.47 -4.33 -6.52
CA VAL A 143 13.22 -3.70 -7.82
C VAL A 143 14.36 -2.77 -8.17
N ASP A 144 15.04 -3.03 -9.28
CA ASP A 144 15.83 -2.03 -10.00
C ASP A 144 15.13 -1.62 -11.32
N SER A 145 15.78 -0.81 -12.16
CA SER A 145 15.20 -0.30 -13.40
C SER A 145 14.77 -1.44 -14.34
N VAL A 146 15.49 -2.57 -14.36
CA VAL A 146 15.18 -3.71 -15.21
C VAL A 146 13.93 -4.43 -14.71
N GLU A 147 13.83 -4.74 -13.41
CA GLU A 147 12.62 -5.33 -12.85
C GLU A 147 11.43 -4.39 -12.94
N PHE A 148 11.65 -3.06 -12.89
CA PHE A 148 10.59 -2.09 -13.07
C PHE A 148 9.99 -2.18 -14.48
N ASP A 149 10.80 -2.18 -15.54
CA ASP A 149 10.29 -2.31 -16.91
C ASP A 149 9.58 -3.64 -17.13
N GLN A 150 10.12 -4.73 -16.57
CA GLN A 150 9.47 -6.04 -16.60
C GLN A 150 8.12 -6.00 -15.87
N LEU A 151 8.04 -5.37 -14.70
CA LEU A 151 6.80 -5.19 -13.95
C LEU A 151 5.76 -4.45 -14.79
N ILE A 152 6.13 -3.36 -15.47
CA ILE A 152 5.21 -2.62 -16.34
C ILE A 152 4.73 -3.50 -17.50
N ALA A 153 5.62 -4.24 -18.16
CA ALA A 153 5.25 -5.16 -19.24
C ALA A 153 4.29 -6.27 -18.77
N ASP A 154 4.52 -6.83 -17.58
CA ASP A 154 3.66 -7.85 -16.97
C ASP A 154 2.26 -7.31 -16.65
N LEU A 155 2.19 -6.08 -16.14
CA LEU A 155 0.91 -5.39 -15.85
C LEU A 155 0.15 -5.07 -17.13
N GLN A 156 0.85 -4.61 -18.18
CA GLN A 156 0.22 -4.33 -19.48
C GLN A 156 -0.31 -5.58 -20.17
N SER A 157 0.38 -6.70 -20.04
CA SER A 157 -0.02 -7.99 -20.61
C SER A 157 -1.02 -8.77 -19.75
N GLY A 158 -1.33 -8.29 -18.54
CA GLY A 158 -2.30 -8.92 -17.63
C GLY A 158 -1.78 -10.18 -16.95
N GLN A 159 -0.45 -10.40 -16.91
CA GLN A 159 0.16 -11.59 -16.29
C GLN A 159 0.07 -11.59 -14.76
N LYS A 160 -0.14 -10.43 -14.12
CA LYS A 160 -0.28 -10.31 -12.66
C LYS A 160 -1.75 -10.19 -12.21
N ALA A 161 -2.53 -11.24 -12.46
CA ALA A 161 -3.95 -11.30 -12.09
C ALA A 161 -4.23 -11.24 -10.57
N GLU A 162 -3.21 -11.44 -9.72
CA GLU A 162 -3.32 -11.33 -8.26
C GLU A 162 -3.40 -9.88 -7.74
N ILE A 163 -3.03 -8.91 -8.58
CA ILE A 163 -3.08 -7.49 -8.24
C ILE A 163 -4.52 -7.02 -8.41
N PRO A 164 -5.17 -6.54 -7.34
CA PRO A 164 -6.53 -6.01 -7.45
C PRO A 164 -6.52 -4.74 -8.30
N LYS A 165 -7.66 -4.43 -8.92
CA LYS A 165 -7.81 -3.23 -9.74
C LYS A 165 -7.50 -1.94 -8.99
N HIS A 166 -7.78 -1.87 -7.70
CA HIS A 166 -7.45 -0.72 -6.87
C HIS A 166 -7.14 -1.18 -5.44
N GLY A 167 -6.80 -0.22 -4.58
CA GLY A 167 -6.33 -0.43 -3.22
C GLY A 167 -7.30 -1.15 -2.29
N ALA A 168 -7.44 -2.46 -2.49
CA ALA A 168 -8.23 -3.36 -1.69
C ALA A 168 -7.55 -3.60 -0.34
N LEU A 169 -8.35 -3.77 0.71
CA LEU A 169 -7.84 -4.15 2.03
C LEU A 169 -6.92 -5.36 1.88
N ALA A 170 -5.70 -5.25 2.43
CA ALA A 170 -4.69 -6.28 2.31
C ALA A 170 -5.19 -7.59 2.91
N LYS A 171 -5.56 -8.55 2.06
CA LYS A 171 -5.84 -9.93 2.44
C LYS A 171 -4.56 -10.78 2.49
N THR A 172 -3.45 -10.23 2.03
CA THR A 172 -2.20 -10.95 1.86
C THR A 172 -1.43 -11.00 3.17
N ARG A 173 -1.42 -12.16 3.81
CA ARG A 173 -0.43 -12.48 4.84
C ARG A 173 0.90 -12.69 4.12
N GLN A 174 1.92 -11.90 4.44
CA GLN A 174 3.26 -12.15 3.93
C GLN A 174 3.70 -13.56 4.36
N GLN A 175 4.09 -14.39 3.39
CA GLN A 175 4.74 -15.67 3.64
C GLN A 175 6.22 -15.50 3.33
N ILE A 176 7.02 -15.37 4.38
CA ILE A 176 8.47 -15.39 4.28
C ILE A 176 8.88 -16.86 4.39
N GLN A 177 9.65 -17.35 3.41
CA GLN A 177 10.23 -18.70 3.48
C GLN A 177 11.00 -18.84 4.78
N SER A 178 10.93 -20.00 5.44
CA SER A 178 11.58 -20.23 6.73
C SER A 178 13.07 -19.91 6.72
N GLU A 179 13.72 -20.20 5.58
CA GLU A 179 15.16 -19.96 5.33
C GLU A 179 15.52 -18.47 5.16
N LYS A 180 14.52 -17.60 4.96
CA LYS A 180 14.67 -16.15 4.71
C LYS A 180 14.10 -15.29 5.84
N LEU A 181 13.61 -15.91 6.93
CA LEU A 181 13.19 -15.18 8.11
C LEU A 181 14.40 -14.47 8.72
N ALA A 182 14.42 -13.14 8.63
CA ALA A 182 15.36 -12.33 9.39
C ALA A 182 14.94 -12.36 10.87
N GLY A 183 15.78 -12.95 11.71
CA GLY A 183 15.56 -13.07 13.15
C GLY A 183 16.78 -13.71 13.84
N PRO A 184 16.90 -13.62 15.17
CA PRO A 184 17.85 -14.46 15.88
C PRO A 184 17.58 -15.93 15.52
N ALA A 185 18.61 -16.78 15.57
CA ALA A 185 18.38 -18.22 15.59
C ALA A 185 17.33 -18.56 16.66
N GLU A 186 16.64 -19.69 16.52
CA GLU A 186 15.74 -20.18 17.58
C GLU A 186 16.43 -20.05 18.93
N VAL A 187 15.70 -19.70 19.99
CA VAL A 187 16.31 -19.38 21.29
C VAL A 187 17.17 -20.53 21.79
N GLU A 188 16.79 -21.79 21.47
CA GLU A 188 17.59 -22.97 21.77
C GLU A 188 18.94 -23.04 21.03
N ASN A 189 19.04 -22.40 19.86
CA ASN A 189 20.20 -22.41 18.97
C ASN A 189 20.95 -21.06 18.92
N ALA A 190 20.41 -20.02 19.58
CA ALA A 190 21.00 -18.70 19.60
C ALA A 190 22.19 -18.65 20.56
N SER A 191 23.37 -18.32 20.04
CA SER A 191 24.52 -17.98 20.88
C SER A 191 24.33 -16.57 21.46
N PRO A 192 24.76 -16.32 22.71
CA PRO A 192 24.75 -14.99 23.29
C PRO A 192 25.49 -14.01 22.35
N PRO A 193 24.95 -12.81 22.11
CA PRO A 193 25.64 -11.86 21.27
C PRO A 193 26.97 -11.45 21.91
N VAL A 194 27.99 -11.23 21.09
CA VAL A 194 29.39 -10.98 21.53
C VAL A 194 29.50 -9.81 22.53
N TRP A 195 28.59 -8.84 22.46
CA TRP A 195 28.54 -7.72 23.39
C TRP A 195 27.99 -8.08 24.78
N LEU A 196 27.30 -9.21 24.93
CA LEU A 196 26.81 -9.70 26.23
C LEU A 196 27.97 -10.23 27.08
N GLN A 197 28.93 -10.93 26.45
CA GLN A 197 30.14 -11.45 27.10
C GLN A 197 31.04 -10.33 27.63
N ARG A 198 31.06 -9.16 26.97
CA ARG A 198 31.81 -7.98 27.44
C ARG A 198 31.42 -7.49 28.83
N ASN A 199 30.22 -7.80 29.30
CA ASN A 199 29.75 -7.40 30.62
C ASN A 199 30.07 -8.44 31.72
N GLU A 200 30.57 -9.63 31.34
CA GLU A 200 30.93 -10.69 32.28
C GLU A 200 32.40 -10.59 32.74
N ASP A 201 33.27 -9.93 31.98
CA ASP A 201 34.67 -9.66 32.34
C ASP A 201 34.85 -8.52 33.38
N GLY A 202 33.80 -8.26 34.17
CA GLY A 202 33.71 -7.18 35.17
C GLY A 202 33.72 -7.64 36.62
N GLN A 203 34.60 -8.59 36.99
CA GLN A 203 35.04 -8.84 38.38
C GLN A 203 36.55 -8.98 38.46
#